data_AF-A0A7S1QK53-F1
#
_entry.id   AF-A0A7S1QK53-F1
#
_cell.length_a   1.000
_cell.length_b   1.000
_cell.length_c   1.000
_cell.angle_alpha   90.00
_cell.angle_beta   90.00
_cell.angle_gamma   90.00
#
_symmetry.space_group_name_H-M   'P 1'
#
loop_
_entity.id
_entity.type
_entity.pdbx_description
1 polymer ?
#
loop_
_entity_poly.entity_id
_entity_poly.type
_entity_poly.pdbx_seq_one_letter_code
_entity_poly.pdbx_strand_id
1 'polypeptide(L)'
;DDARLVAANPTTALPHARVRVVARTPGSGTTNMITHGIASMITVCAGVSSYTQPNVTAGRTWPFATAVAHEASTSAMLNRVAATSGAVGYASASAVPSTALTVIGILDESDNAVVYPTETAVRAALAASDVDAVARTVTPRAQPGVYPFVAVAYFVVQMAPGAGTDCAAFRRQLDAMAFGTATDQGNALSVAANLVPAVYREMLDDVLTAARCDGQPVYPELQPPQEKSSASLTAIVAGALAGAFALLLIATGAHIAFQRHQRARALARCP
;
A
#
# COMPACT_ATOMS: atom_id res chain seq x y z
N ASP A 1 -10.83 -21.18 -17.18
CA ASP A 1 -11.78 -20.91 -18.28
C ASP A 1 -13.22 -20.81 -17.82
N ASP A 2 -13.46 -20.14 -16.69
CA ASP A 2 -14.82 -19.68 -16.39
C ASP A 2 -15.33 -18.83 -17.58
N ALA A 3 -16.59 -19.00 -17.98
CA ALA A 3 -17.16 -18.35 -19.16
C ALA A 3 -17.01 -16.81 -19.11
N ARG A 4 -17.05 -16.21 -17.91
CA ARG A 4 -16.86 -14.77 -17.72
C ARG A 4 -15.41 -14.36 -17.94
N LEU A 5 -14.46 -15.18 -17.49
CA LEU A 5 -13.04 -14.93 -17.76
C LEU A 5 -12.72 -15.09 -19.25
N VAL A 6 -13.32 -16.06 -19.94
CA VAL A 6 -13.18 -16.24 -21.40
C VAL A 6 -13.74 -15.03 -22.15
N ALA A 7 -14.94 -14.56 -21.78
CA ALA A 7 -15.55 -13.38 -22.41
C ALA A 7 -14.69 -12.12 -22.26
N ALA A 8 -14.07 -11.92 -21.09
CA ALA A 8 -13.16 -10.81 -20.86
C ALA A 8 -11.78 -10.97 -21.53
N ASN A 9 -11.41 -12.16 -21.99
CA ASN A 9 -10.09 -12.47 -22.56
C ASN A 9 -10.23 -13.30 -23.85
N PRO A 10 -10.90 -12.79 -24.90
CA PRO A 10 -11.30 -13.59 -26.06
C PRO A 10 -10.10 -14.12 -26.87
N THR A 11 -8.94 -13.48 -26.78
CA THR A 11 -7.71 -13.87 -27.49
C THR A 11 -6.76 -14.73 -26.65
N THR A 12 -7.07 -14.98 -25.38
CA THR A 12 -6.18 -15.69 -24.46
C THR A 12 -6.66 -17.11 -24.23
N ALA A 13 -5.80 -18.10 -24.51
CA ALA A 13 -6.07 -19.49 -24.13
C ALA A 13 -6.00 -19.63 -22.60
N LEU A 14 -7.16 -19.65 -21.95
CA LEU A 14 -7.24 -19.83 -20.50
C LEU A 14 -7.12 -21.31 -20.13
N PRO A 15 -6.31 -21.68 -19.13
CA PRO A 15 -6.23 -23.07 -18.68
C PRO A 15 -7.47 -23.49 -17.90
N HIS A 16 -7.79 -24.79 -17.94
CA HIS A 16 -8.69 -25.49 -17.01
C HIS A 16 -8.00 -25.67 -15.65
N ALA A 17 -7.66 -24.55 -14.99
CA ALA A 17 -6.99 -24.54 -13.69
C ALA A 17 -7.88 -23.86 -12.63
N ARG A 18 -7.79 -24.37 -11.39
CA ARG A 18 -8.46 -23.73 -10.25
C ARG A 18 -7.74 -22.42 -9.89
N VAL A 19 -8.50 -21.33 -9.79
CA VAL A 19 -8.01 -20.05 -9.25
C VAL A 19 -7.78 -20.19 -7.74
N ARG A 20 -6.59 -19.84 -7.28
CA ARG A 20 -6.20 -19.87 -5.85
C ARG A 20 -5.96 -18.45 -5.36
N VAL A 21 -6.91 -17.89 -4.64
CA VAL A 21 -6.76 -16.54 -4.11
C VAL A 21 -5.79 -16.55 -2.92
N VAL A 22 -4.85 -15.61 -2.92
CA VAL A 22 -3.93 -15.32 -1.82
C VAL A 22 -4.22 -13.90 -1.35
N ALA A 23 -4.51 -13.73 -0.06
CA ALA A 23 -4.76 -12.45 0.55
C ALA A 23 -3.76 -12.16 1.67
N ARG A 24 -3.79 -10.93 2.17
CA ARG A 24 -3.05 -10.54 3.37
C ARG A 24 -3.92 -10.77 4.61
N THR A 25 -3.26 -11.08 5.74
CA THR A 25 -3.92 -11.09 7.05
C THR A 25 -4.58 -9.74 7.36
N PRO A 26 -5.63 -9.71 8.19
CA PRO A 26 -6.32 -8.46 8.54
C PRO A 26 -5.38 -7.36 9.04
N GLY A 27 -5.70 -6.11 8.71
CA GLY A 27 -4.92 -4.93 9.15
C GLY A 27 -3.93 -4.37 8.12
N SER A 28 -3.83 -4.99 6.94
CA SER A 28 -3.05 -4.49 5.81
C SER A 28 -3.75 -3.30 5.12
N GLY A 29 -3.03 -2.19 4.93
CA GLY A 29 -3.52 -1.03 4.15
C GLY A 29 -3.83 -1.38 2.70
N THR A 30 -3.02 -2.26 2.08
CA THR A 30 -3.28 -2.75 0.73
C THR A 30 -4.55 -3.59 0.65
N THR A 31 -4.87 -4.33 1.72
CA THR A 31 -6.15 -5.06 1.82
C THR A 31 -7.32 -4.11 1.90
N ASN A 32 -7.18 -3.03 2.67
CA ASN A 32 -8.19 -1.98 2.75
C ASN A 32 -8.44 -1.35 1.36
N MET A 33 -7.37 -0.97 0.64
CA MET A 33 -7.47 -0.41 -0.70
C MET A 33 -8.19 -1.36 -1.69
N ILE A 34 -7.75 -2.61 -1.78
CA ILE A 34 -8.30 -3.56 -2.76
C ILE A 34 -9.77 -3.89 -2.44
N THR A 35 -10.15 -4.02 -1.17
CA THR A 35 -11.54 -4.32 -0.80
C THR A 35 -12.46 -3.13 -1.04
N HIS A 36 -11.99 -1.90 -0.82
CA HIS A 36 -12.75 -0.69 -1.19
C HIS A 36 -12.94 -0.58 -2.69
N GLY A 37 -11.88 -0.76 -3.49
CA GLY A 37 -11.98 -0.71 -4.96
C GLY A 37 -12.89 -1.79 -5.52
N ILE A 38 -12.84 -3.01 -4.99
CA ILE A 38 -13.77 -4.08 -5.40
C ILE A 38 -15.21 -3.71 -5.01
N ALA A 39 -15.42 -3.21 -3.78
CA ALA A 39 -16.75 -2.81 -3.31
C ALA A 39 -17.36 -1.67 -4.14
N SER A 40 -16.55 -0.69 -4.56
CA SER A 40 -17.03 0.41 -5.42
C SER A 40 -17.45 -0.10 -6.81
N MET A 41 -16.65 -0.97 -7.43
CA MET A 41 -17.02 -1.60 -8.71
C MET A 41 -18.31 -2.41 -8.60
N ILE A 42 -18.42 -3.23 -7.56
CA ILE A 42 -19.59 -4.07 -7.31
C ILE A 42 -20.86 -3.21 -7.11
N THR A 43 -20.75 -2.08 -6.42
CA THR A 43 -21.87 -1.15 -6.19
C THR A 43 -22.29 -0.46 -7.49
N VAL A 44 -21.34 -0.08 -8.36
CA VAL A 44 -21.63 0.44 -9.71
C VAL A 44 -22.35 -0.61 -10.55
N CYS A 45 -21.98 -1.89 -10.44
CA CYS A 45 -22.64 -2.99 -11.13
C CYS A 45 -24.01 -3.39 -10.55
N ALA A 46 -24.49 -2.81 -9.44
CA ALA A 46 -25.80 -3.14 -8.87
C ALA A 46 -26.99 -2.72 -9.76
N GLY A 47 -26.76 -1.86 -10.76
CA GLY A 47 -27.71 -1.59 -11.85
C GLY A 47 -27.75 -2.66 -12.96
N VAL A 48 -26.84 -3.65 -12.92
CA VAL A 48 -26.72 -4.75 -13.89
C VAL A 48 -27.09 -6.06 -13.19
N SER A 49 -28.32 -6.51 -13.42
CA SER A 49 -29.10 -7.52 -12.67
C SER A 49 -28.56 -8.98 -12.61
N SER A 50 -27.25 -9.25 -12.68
CA SER A 50 -26.73 -10.64 -12.68
C SER A 50 -25.58 -10.94 -11.72
N TYR A 51 -25.16 -9.97 -10.90
CA TYR A 51 -24.09 -10.20 -9.93
C TYR A 51 -24.67 -10.72 -8.61
N THR A 52 -24.53 -12.01 -8.32
CA THR A 52 -24.69 -12.52 -6.95
C THR A 52 -23.55 -11.95 -6.12
N GLN A 53 -23.80 -10.82 -5.45
CA GLN A 53 -22.72 -10.03 -4.89
C GLN A 53 -22.07 -10.77 -3.71
N PRO A 54 -20.76 -11.06 -3.75
CA PRO A 54 -20.06 -11.38 -2.52
C PRO A 54 -20.14 -10.15 -1.62
N ASN A 55 -20.43 -10.35 -0.32
CA ASN A 55 -20.46 -9.31 0.70
C ASN A 55 -19.03 -8.75 0.92
N VAL A 56 -18.50 -8.01 -0.05
CA VAL A 56 -17.24 -7.28 0.07
C VAL A 56 -17.55 -5.99 0.81
N THR A 57 -17.62 -6.06 2.14
CA THR A 57 -17.64 -4.85 2.95
C THR A 57 -16.26 -4.20 2.87
N ALA A 58 -16.22 -2.95 2.44
CA ALA A 58 -15.06 -2.08 2.55
C ALA A 58 -14.42 -2.22 3.94
N GLY A 59 -13.13 -2.60 4.03
CA GLY A 59 -12.52 -2.83 5.34
C GLY A 59 -11.21 -3.62 5.36
N ARG A 60 -10.74 -3.89 6.58
CA ARG A 60 -9.45 -4.56 6.87
C ARG A 60 -9.46 -6.07 6.65
N THR A 61 -10.60 -6.68 6.33
CA THR A 61 -10.77 -8.13 6.28
C THR A 61 -11.16 -8.56 4.88
N TRP A 62 -10.52 -9.62 4.37
CA TRP A 62 -10.87 -10.20 3.09
C TRP A 62 -12.20 -10.97 3.20
N PRO A 63 -13.17 -10.75 2.28
CA PRO A 63 -14.53 -11.28 2.40
C PRO A 63 -14.62 -12.82 2.28
N PHE A 64 -13.57 -13.48 1.76
CA PHE A 64 -13.53 -14.94 1.54
C PHE A 64 -12.60 -15.66 2.53
N ALA A 65 -12.61 -15.24 3.80
CA ALA A 65 -11.58 -15.59 4.78
C ALA A 65 -11.27 -17.11 4.93
N THR A 66 -12.20 -18.01 4.65
CA THR A 66 -12.04 -19.46 4.84
C THR A 66 -11.48 -20.22 3.64
N ALA A 67 -11.51 -19.65 2.43
CA ALA A 67 -11.09 -20.32 1.19
C ALA A 67 -9.77 -19.75 0.60
N VAL A 68 -9.06 -18.94 1.38
CA VAL A 68 -7.96 -18.09 0.93
C VAL A 68 -6.74 -18.28 1.81
N ALA A 69 -5.56 -18.39 1.21
CA ALA A 69 -4.31 -18.36 1.95
C ALA A 69 -4.03 -16.92 2.42
N HIS A 70 -3.74 -16.74 3.72
CA HIS A 70 -3.47 -15.42 4.30
C HIS A 70 -2.01 -15.26 4.66
N GLU A 71 -1.38 -14.23 4.12
CA GLU A 71 0.05 -13.96 4.31
C GLU A 71 0.26 -12.65 5.10
N ALA A 72 1.21 -12.66 6.02
CA ALA A 72 1.42 -11.53 6.93
C ALA A 72 2.02 -10.29 6.24
N SER A 73 2.83 -10.49 5.19
CA SER A 73 3.57 -9.43 4.51
C SER A 73 3.38 -9.45 2.99
N THR A 74 3.68 -8.33 2.33
CA THR A 74 3.66 -8.22 0.86
C THR A 74 4.62 -9.24 0.25
N SER A 75 5.84 -9.37 0.76
CA SER A 75 6.83 -10.32 0.26
C SER A 75 6.38 -11.77 0.40
N ALA A 76 5.78 -12.15 1.53
CA ALA A 76 5.27 -13.51 1.75
C ALA A 76 4.13 -13.84 0.76
N MET A 77 3.25 -12.88 0.51
CA MET A 77 2.19 -13.01 -0.49
C MET A 77 2.72 -13.11 -1.92
N LEU A 78 3.69 -12.28 -2.32
CA LEU A 78 4.32 -12.38 -3.65
C LEU A 78 5.01 -13.73 -3.84
N ASN A 79 5.75 -14.20 -2.82
CA ASN A 79 6.38 -15.52 -2.84
C ASN A 79 5.35 -16.65 -2.94
N ARG A 80 4.23 -16.54 -2.21
CA ARG A 80 3.14 -17.52 -2.28
C ARG A 80 2.53 -17.58 -3.69
N VAL A 81 2.27 -16.42 -4.30
CA VAL A 81 1.74 -16.34 -5.66
C VAL A 81 2.74 -16.96 -6.64
N ALA A 82 4.01 -16.59 -6.56
CA ALA A 82 5.07 -17.13 -7.43
C ALA A 82 5.21 -18.66 -7.30
N ALA A 83 5.07 -19.20 -6.09
CA ALA A 83 5.23 -20.63 -5.81
C ALA A 83 3.97 -21.47 -6.10
N THR A 84 2.83 -20.85 -6.45
CA THR A 84 1.54 -21.55 -6.52
C THR A 84 0.90 -21.36 -7.88
N SER A 85 0.88 -22.42 -8.70
CA SER A 85 0.19 -22.40 -9.99
C SER A 85 -1.30 -22.05 -9.84
N GLY A 86 -1.78 -21.15 -10.71
CA GLY A 86 -3.15 -20.64 -10.68
C GLY A 86 -3.43 -19.65 -9.54
N ALA A 87 -2.41 -19.19 -8.82
CA ALA A 87 -2.60 -18.23 -7.75
C ALA A 87 -2.75 -16.78 -8.24
N VAL A 88 -3.62 -16.04 -7.57
CA VAL A 88 -3.82 -14.61 -7.78
C VAL A 88 -3.76 -13.91 -6.42
N GLY A 89 -3.01 -12.82 -6.34
CA GLY A 89 -2.89 -11.96 -5.17
C GLY A 89 -2.78 -10.49 -5.58
N TYR A 90 -2.57 -9.60 -4.62
CA TYR A 90 -2.56 -8.15 -4.85
C TYR A 90 -1.42 -7.46 -4.10
N ALA A 91 -0.58 -6.70 -4.78
CA ALA A 91 0.48 -5.92 -4.16
C ALA A 91 0.52 -4.50 -4.69
N SER A 92 1.22 -3.60 -3.99
CA SER A 92 1.63 -2.33 -4.57
C SER A 92 2.49 -2.59 -5.81
N ALA A 93 2.30 -1.80 -6.87
CA ALA A 93 3.11 -1.88 -8.08
C ALA A 93 4.61 -1.74 -7.77
N SER A 94 4.96 -0.92 -6.78
CA SER A 94 6.34 -0.74 -6.29
C SER A 94 6.98 -1.99 -5.70
N ALA A 95 6.19 -2.97 -5.28
CA ALA A 95 6.68 -4.20 -4.65
C ALA A 95 6.78 -5.37 -5.62
N VAL A 96 6.22 -5.25 -6.83
CA VAL A 96 6.24 -6.31 -7.84
C VAL A 96 7.48 -6.10 -8.72
N PRO A 97 8.49 -6.99 -8.65
CA PRO A 97 9.62 -6.92 -9.57
C PRO A 97 9.09 -7.14 -11.00
N SER A 98 9.56 -6.34 -11.95
CA SER A 98 9.14 -6.39 -13.36
C SER A 98 9.30 -7.75 -14.03
N THR A 99 10.12 -8.63 -13.45
CA THR A 99 10.49 -9.93 -14.03
C THR A 99 9.90 -11.14 -13.31
N ALA A 100 9.23 -10.98 -12.17
CA ALA A 100 8.90 -12.11 -11.29
C ALA A 100 7.45 -12.61 -11.41
N LEU A 101 6.51 -11.73 -11.78
CA LEU A 101 5.08 -12.04 -11.75
C LEU A 101 4.34 -11.29 -12.87
N THR A 102 3.30 -11.92 -13.41
CA THR A 102 2.40 -11.29 -14.37
C THR A 102 1.47 -10.32 -13.65
N VAL A 103 1.50 -9.05 -14.08
CA VAL A 103 0.53 -8.04 -13.63
C VAL A 103 -0.70 -8.08 -14.53
N ILE A 104 -1.88 -8.14 -13.92
CA ILE A 104 -3.17 -8.18 -14.63
C ILE A 104 -3.67 -6.74 -14.78
N GLY A 105 -4.08 -6.36 -15.99
CA GLY A 105 -4.77 -5.10 -16.24
C GLY A 105 -6.27 -5.21 -15.97
N ILE A 106 -6.91 -4.07 -15.75
CA ILE A 106 -8.36 -3.99 -15.52
C ILE A 106 -9.03 -3.53 -16.81
N LEU A 107 -10.06 -4.26 -17.24
CA LEU A 107 -10.87 -3.86 -18.38
C LEU A 107 -11.75 -2.68 -17.97
N ASP A 108 -11.63 -1.58 -18.69
CA ASP A 108 -12.59 -0.49 -18.68
C ASP A 108 -13.70 -0.81 -19.69
N GLU A 109 -14.91 -1.06 -19.18
CA GLU A 109 -16.06 -1.41 -20.04
C GLU A 109 -16.58 -0.22 -20.86
N SER A 110 -16.19 1.02 -20.53
CA SER A 110 -16.67 2.20 -21.25
C SER A 110 -16.05 2.36 -22.64
N ASP A 111 -14.81 1.89 -22.81
CA ASP A 111 -14.04 1.97 -24.07
C ASP A 111 -13.41 0.63 -24.49
N ASN A 112 -13.65 -0.45 -23.74
CA ASN A 112 -13.02 -1.77 -23.90
C ASN A 112 -11.49 -1.74 -23.82
N ALA A 113 -10.89 -0.73 -23.18
CA ALA A 113 -9.45 -0.64 -22.99
C ALA A 113 -9.01 -1.41 -21.74
N VAL A 114 -7.80 -2.00 -21.78
CA VAL A 114 -7.17 -2.60 -20.61
C VAL A 114 -6.24 -1.58 -19.96
N VAL A 115 -6.55 -1.22 -18.72
CA VAL A 115 -5.76 -0.27 -17.92
C VAL A 115 -4.82 -1.02 -16.98
N TYR A 116 -3.52 -0.77 -17.13
CA TYR A 116 -2.49 -1.29 -16.24
C TYR A 116 -2.13 -0.27 -15.16
N PRO A 117 -1.58 -0.71 -14.00
CA PRO A 117 -1.14 0.17 -12.91
C PRO A 117 0.15 0.93 -13.27
N THR A 118 0.07 1.80 -14.28
CA THR A 118 1.17 2.67 -14.73
C THR A 118 1.14 3.99 -13.99
N GLU A 119 2.27 4.72 -13.97
CA GLU A 119 2.33 6.07 -13.41
C GLU A 119 1.22 6.97 -13.99
N THR A 120 1.03 6.94 -15.32
CA THR A 120 -0.01 7.70 -16.01
C THR A 120 -1.41 7.35 -15.52
N ALA A 121 -1.73 6.06 -15.40
CA ALA A 121 -3.06 5.63 -14.96
C ALA A 121 -3.31 5.95 -13.47
N VAL A 122 -2.28 5.92 -12.64
CA VAL A 122 -2.37 6.32 -11.22
C VAL A 122 -2.52 7.84 -11.09
N ARG A 123 -1.81 8.64 -11.90
CA ARG A 123 -2.01 10.10 -11.95
C ARG A 123 -3.42 10.47 -12.40
N ALA A 124 -3.94 9.80 -13.43
CA ALA A 124 -5.32 9.98 -13.88
C ALA A 124 -6.32 9.65 -12.76
N ALA A 125 -6.09 8.56 -12.03
CA ALA A 125 -6.91 8.18 -10.89
C ALA A 125 -6.92 9.24 -9.78
N LEU A 126 -5.75 9.78 -9.41
CA LEU A 126 -5.63 10.85 -8.42
C LEU A 126 -6.35 12.12 -8.87
N ALA A 127 -6.22 12.51 -10.15
CA ALA A 127 -6.94 13.67 -10.70
C ALA A 127 -8.46 13.45 -10.76
N ALA A 128 -8.91 12.21 -10.91
CA ALA A 128 -10.32 11.83 -10.92
C ALA A 128 -10.90 11.58 -9.50
N SER A 129 -10.08 11.66 -8.46
CA SER A 129 -10.47 11.45 -7.06
C SER A 129 -10.65 12.75 -6.29
N ASP A 130 -11.57 12.72 -5.33
CA ASP A 130 -11.61 13.73 -4.26
C ASP A 130 -10.54 13.35 -3.22
N VAL A 131 -9.30 13.79 -3.45
CA VAL A 131 -8.20 13.60 -2.50
C VAL A 131 -8.05 14.88 -1.68
N ASP A 132 -8.62 14.90 -0.48
CA ASP A 132 -8.26 15.93 0.51
C ASP A 132 -6.90 15.63 1.16
N ALA A 133 -6.32 16.61 1.85
CA ALA A 133 -5.00 16.51 2.48
C ALA A 133 -4.91 15.40 3.56
N VAL A 134 -6.03 14.81 3.97
CA VAL A 134 -6.13 13.81 5.03
C VAL A 134 -6.78 12.50 4.54
N ALA A 135 -6.99 12.36 3.23
CA ALA A 135 -7.91 11.39 2.65
C ALA A 135 -7.46 9.95 2.89
N ARG A 136 -7.99 9.30 3.92
CA ARG A 136 -7.59 7.93 4.30
C ARG A 136 -7.85 6.88 3.22
N THR A 137 -8.68 7.22 2.24
CA THR A 137 -9.05 6.38 1.10
C THR A 137 -9.11 7.23 -0.15
N VAL A 138 -8.58 6.72 -1.27
CA VAL A 138 -8.73 7.31 -2.60
C VAL A 138 -9.77 6.48 -3.33
N THR A 139 -10.86 7.12 -3.75
CA THR A 139 -11.89 6.48 -4.57
C THR A 139 -11.97 7.23 -5.90
N PRO A 140 -11.29 6.74 -6.95
CA PRO A 140 -11.35 7.36 -8.27
C PRO A 140 -12.78 7.31 -8.84
N ARG A 141 -13.22 8.41 -9.44
CA ARG A 141 -14.42 8.37 -10.30
C ARG A 141 -14.12 7.51 -11.52
N ALA A 142 -15.10 6.71 -11.94
CA ALA A 142 -14.97 5.87 -13.13
C ALA A 142 -14.84 6.76 -14.38
N GLN A 143 -13.71 6.67 -15.07
CA GLN A 143 -13.39 7.40 -16.31
C GLN A 143 -12.36 6.58 -17.13
N PRO A 144 -12.35 6.73 -18.48
CA PRO A 144 -11.37 6.08 -19.35
C PRO A 144 -9.93 6.25 -18.88
N GLY A 145 -9.18 5.14 -18.85
CA GLY A 145 -7.74 5.15 -18.52
C GLY A 145 -7.39 5.31 -17.04
N VAL A 146 -8.39 5.33 -16.15
CA VAL A 146 -8.19 5.40 -14.69
C VAL A 146 -7.96 4.01 -14.12
N TYR A 147 -6.84 3.82 -13.41
CA TYR A 147 -6.64 2.60 -12.65
C TYR A 147 -7.45 2.65 -11.34
N PRO A 148 -8.32 1.68 -11.06
CA PRO A 148 -9.30 1.82 -9.98
C PRO A 148 -8.76 1.43 -8.59
N PHE A 149 -7.61 0.75 -8.53
CA PHE A 149 -7.00 0.34 -7.27
C PHE A 149 -5.80 1.24 -6.92
N VAL A 150 -6.11 2.45 -6.45
CA VAL A 150 -5.12 3.45 -6.06
C VAL A 150 -5.29 3.80 -4.59
N ALA A 151 -4.17 4.04 -3.91
CA ALA A 151 -4.13 4.56 -2.56
C ALA A 151 -2.97 5.53 -2.42
N VAL A 152 -3.11 6.48 -1.51
CA VAL A 152 -2.02 7.32 -1.04
C VAL A 152 -1.42 6.68 0.21
N ALA A 153 -0.08 6.70 0.30
CA ALA A 153 0.65 6.31 1.49
C ALA A 153 0.96 7.55 2.33
N TYR A 154 0.92 7.40 3.65
CA TYR A 154 1.06 8.52 4.59
C TYR A 154 2.20 8.30 5.56
N PHE A 155 2.90 9.37 5.90
CA PHE A 155 3.70 9.44 7.12
C PHE A 155 2.80 9.84 8.28
N VAL A 156 2.96 9.15 9.42
CA VAL A 156 2.34 9.55 10.69
C VAL A 156 3.47 9.93 11.62
N VAL A 157 3.54 11.22 11.96
CA VAL A 157 4.61 11.78 12.78
C VAL A 157 4.02 12.35 14.06
N GLN A 158 4.64 12.01 15.20
CA GLN A 158 4.29 12.65 16.46
C GLN A 158 4.94 14.04 16.49
N MET A 159 4.11 15.09 16.41
CA MET A 159 4.55 16.47 16.28
C MET A 159 5.29 17.01 17.52
N ALA A 160 5.00 16.45 18.69
CA ALA A 160 5.69 16.75 19.94
C ALA A 160 5.91 15.42 20.68
N PRO A 161 7.03 14.74 20.44
CA PRO A 161 7.37 13.51 21.13
C PRO A 161 7.69 13.81 22.60
N GLY A 162 7.47 12.82 23.47
CA GLY A 162 7.55 12.99 24.92
C GLY A 162 8.98 13.25 25.42
N ALA A 163 9.09 13.57 26.71
CA ALA A 163 10.38 13.77 27.38
C ALA A 163 11.31 12.56 27.19
N GLY A 164 12.59 12.81 26.92
CA GLY A 164 13.60 11.77 26.67
C GLY A 164 13.69 11.30 25.21
N THR A 165 13.03 12.01 24.29
CA THR A 165 13.21 11.79 22.86
C THR A 165 14.60 12.26 22.41
N ASP A 166 15.29 11.46 21.60
CA ASP A 166 16.47 11.95 20.86
C ASP A 166 16.02 12.95 19.78
N CYS A 167 16.12 14.24 20.09
CA CYS A 167 15.73 15.31 19.18
C CYS A 167 16.53 15.31 17.87
N ALA A 168 17.78 14.84 17.88
CA ALA A 168 18.58 14.73 16.66
C ALA A 168 18.06 13.59 15.78
N ALA A 169 17.67 12.45 16.37
CA ALA A 169 17.02 11.37 15.64
C ALA A 169 15.66 11.79 15.08
N PHE A 170 14.85 12.51 15.87
CA PHE A 170 13.56 13.03 15.42
C PHE A 170 13.71 13.99 14.24
N ARG A 171 14.68 14.93 14.30
CA ARG A 171 15.00 15.80 13.17
C ARG A 171 15.40 15.01 11.92
N ARG A 172 16.26 13.99 12.05
CA ARG A 172 16.66 13.14 10.91
C ARG A 172 15.48 12.42 10.25
N GLN A 173 14.46 12.03 11.03
CA GLN A 173 13.23 11.43 10.48
C GLN A 173 12.43 12.44 9.67
N LEU A 174 12.27 13.66 10.19
CA LEU A 174 11.61 14.76 9.49
C LEU A 174 12.38 15.16 8.21
N ASP A 175 13.72 15.21 8.26
CA ASP A 175 14.56 15.46 7.09
C ASP A 175 14.38 14.38 6.02
N ALA A 176 14.28 13.10 6.41
CA ALA A 176 14.08 12.00 5.46
C ALA A 176 12.69 12.05 4.81
N MET A 177 11.66 12.42 5.57
CA MET A 177 10.32 12.68 5.05
C MET A 177 10.33 13.83 4.06
N ALA A 178 10.88 14.99 4.45
CA ALA A 178 10.98 16.18 3.60
C ALA A 178 11.77 15.91 2.31
N PHE A 179 12.88 15.17 2.42
CA PHE A 179 13.65 14.73 1.26
C PHE A 179 12.78 13.92 0.28
N GLY A 180 12.06 12.92 0.78
CA GLY A 180 11.25 12.03 -0.06
C GLY A 180 10.03 12.69 -0.70
N THR A 181 9.50 13.77 -0.14
CA THR A 181 8.25 14.39 -0.58
C THR A 181 8.40 15.76 -1.26
N ALA A 182 9.53 16.44 -1.09
CA ALA A 182 9.70 17.82 -1.55
C ALA A 182 10.97 18.08 -2.38
N THR A 183 11.86 17.11 -2.57
CA THR A 183 13.03 17.26 -3.45
C THR A 183 12.82 16.56 -4.78
N ASP A 184 13.42 17.09 -5.85
CA ASP A 184 13.39 16.48 -7.18
C ASP A 184 14.05 15.09 -7.16
N GLN A 185 15.10 14.93 -6.36
CA GLN A 185 15.76 13.65 -6.15
C GLN A 185 14.86 12.62 -5.45
N GLY A 186 14.14 13.00 -4.41
CA GLY A 186 13.16 12.13 -3.74
C GLY A 186 11.99 11.75 -4.67
N ASN A 187 11.53 12.70 -5.48
CA ASN A 187 10.51 12.46 -6.50
C ASN A 187 11.02 11.46 -7.56
N ALA A 188 12.25 11.63 -8.05
CA ALA A 188 12.85 10.72 -9.01
C ALA A 188 12.99 9.29 -8.45
N LEU A 189 13.38 9.14 -7.18
CA LEU A 189 13.43 7.83 -6.52
C LEU A 189 12.05 7.19 -6.39
N SER A 190 11.01 7.99 -6.13
CA SER A 190 9.62 7.51 -6.06
C SER A 190 9.14 7.01 -7.43
N VAL A 191 9.39 7.77 -8.50
CA VAL A 191 9.06 7.37 -9.87
C VAL A 191 9.81 6.10 -10.26
N ALA A 192 11.10 6.00 -9.97
CA ALA A 192 11.91 4.80 -10.21
C ALA A 192 11.38 3.56 -9.45
N ALA A 193 10.69 3.77 -8.32
CA ALA A 193 10.02 2.74 -7.54
C ALA A 193 8.56 2.50 -7.96
N ASN A 194 8.10 2.99 -9.12
CA ASN A 194 6.71 2.91 -9.58
C ASN A 194 5.70 3.54 -8.61
N LEU A 195 6.08 4.63 -7.94
CA LEU A 195 5.20 5.46 -7.13
C LEU A 195 4.94 6.79 -7.86
N VAL A 196 3.77 7.38 -7.61
CA VAL A 196 3.46 8.74 -8.06
C VAL A 196 3.80 9.71 -6.93
N PRO A 197 4.77 10.63 -7.12
CA PRO A 197 5.04 11.67 -6.14
C PRO A 197 3.82 12.59 -6.00
N ALA A 198 3.34 12.75 -4.78
CA ALA A 198 2.32 13.74 -4.45
C ALA A 198 3.00 14.92 -3.76
N VAL A 199 2.91 16.10 -4.38
CA VAL A 199 3.58 17.31 -3.90
C VAL A 199 2.63 18.04 -2.95
N TYR A 200 2.55 17.59 -1.70
CA TYR A 200 1.85 18.32 -0.63
C TYR A 200 2.82 19.23 0.12
N ARG A 201 3.45 20.18 -0.59
CA ARG A 201 4.44 21.10 0.02
C ARG A 201 3.87 21.90 1.17
N GLU A 202 2.64 22.39 1.04
CA GLU A 202 1.96 23.14 2.09
C GLU A 202 1.83 22.31 3.38
N MET A 203 1.40 21.05 3.25
CA MET A 203 1.29 20.15 4.40
C MET A 203 2.67 19.80 5.01
N LEU A 204 3.71 19.71 4.19
CA LEU A 204 5.06 19.51 4.68
C LEU A 204 5.53 20.74 5.48
N ASP A 205 5.29 21.95 4.99
CA ASP A 205 5.67 23.18 5.69
C ASP A 205 4.93 23.30 7.03
N ASP A 206 3.64 22.96 7.08
CA ASP A 206 2.87 22.88 8.33
C ASP A 206 3.50 21.90 9.32
N VAL A 207 3.91 20.72 8.86
CA VAL A 207 4.57 19.71 9.69
C VAL A 207 5.92 20.22 10.19
N LEU A 208 6.78 20.73 9.31
CA LEU A 208 8.12 21.21 9.72
C LEU A 208 8.02 22.40 10.68
N THR A 209 7.03 23.27 10.48
CA THR A 209 6.77 24.44 11.34
C THR A 209 6.19 24.05 12.70
N ALA A 210 5.32 23.05 12.76
CA ALA A 210 4.65 22.63 13.99
C ALA A 210 5.46 21.64 14.83
N ALA A 211 6.48 20.99 14.25
CA ALA A 211 7.30 20.02 14.97
C ALA A 211 8.04 20.66 16.17
N ARG A 212 7.90 20.05 17.34
CA ARG A 212 8.58 20.43 18.59
C ARG A 212 9.34 19.24 19.14
N CYS A 213 10.46 19.48 19.79
CA CYS A 213 11.16 18.48 20.62
C CYS A 213 11.61 19.16 21.91
N ASP A 214 11.30 18.53 23.05
CA ASP A 214 11.50 19.13 24.38
C ASP A 214 10.95 20.57 24.49
N GLY A 215 9.79 20.79 23.87
CA GLY A 215 9.10 22.08 23.85
C GLY A 215 9.68 23.11 22.88
N GLN A 216 10.82 22.84 22.22
CA GLN A 216 11.47 23.76 21.29
C GLN A 216 11.15 23.41 19.83
N PRO A 217 11.04 24.40 18.91
CA PRO A 217 10.94 24.14 17.47
C PRO A 217 12.10 23.27 16.98
N VAL A 218 11.79 22.23 16.21
CA VAL A 218 12.83 21.41 15.56
C VAL A 218 13.54 22.20 14.48
N TYR A 219 12.79 23.03 13.76
CA TYR A 219 13.27 23.97 12.74
C TYR A 219 12.94 25.40 13.17
N PRO A 220 13.86 26.10 13.86
CA PRO A 220 13.65 27.49 14.26
C PRO A 220 13.61 28.45 13.06
N GLU A 221 14.19 28.06 11.93
CA GLU A 221 14.05 28.71 10.63
C GLU A 221 13.83 27.61 9.58
N LEU A 222 12.80 27.73 8.76
CA LEU A 222 12.55 26.80 7.66
C LEU A 222 13.61 27.04 6.58
N GLN A 223 14.51 26.07 6.41
CA GLN A 223 15.37 26.03 5.24
C GLN A 223 14.74 25.10 4.21
N PRO A 224 14.81 25.42 2.90
CA PRO A 224 14.31 24.52 1.88
C PRO A 224 14.97 23.14 2.00
N PRO A 225 14.22 22.05 1.81
CA PRO A 225 14.76 20.69 1.86
C PRO A 225 16.00 20.58 0.97
N GLN A 226 17.14 20.28 1.57
CA GLN A 226 18.41 20.22 0.85
C GLN A 226 18.47 18.98 -0.03
N GLU A 227 18.91 19.13 -1.29
CA GLU A 227 19.34 18.00 -2.10
C GLU A 227 20.49 17.27 -1.41
N LYS A 228 20.46 15.94 -1.44
CA LYS A 228 21.40 15.11 -0.68
C LYS A 228 22.42 14.49 -1.61
N SER A 229 23.70 14.71 -1.29
CA SER A 229 24.80 14.09 -2.01
C SER A 229 24.72 12.57 -1.92
N SER A 230 25.25 11.87 -2.93
CA SER A 230 25.20 10.40 -3.04
C SER A 230 25.72 9.65 -1.80
N ALA A 231 26.69 10.20 -1.08
CA ALA A 231 27.21 9.62 0.17
C ALA A 231 26.20 9.65 1.33
N SER A 232 25.36 10.69 1.39
CA SER A 232 24.35 10.84 2.44
C SER A 232 23.10 9.97 2.20
N LEU A 233 22.83 9.60 0.95
CA LEU A 233 21.75 8.66 0.58
C LEU A 233 21.98 7.27 1.15
N THR A 234 23.21 6.75 1.04
CA THR A 234 23.56 5.42 1.56
C THR A 234 23.33 5.34 3.07
N ALA A 235 23.62 6.41 3.80
CA ALA A 235 23.39 6.50 5.24
C ALA A 235 21.89 6.56 5.59
N ILE A 236 21.07 7.24 4.79
CA ILE A 236 19.61 7.34 5.01
C ILE A 236 18.91 6.02 4.69
N VAL A 237 19.27 5.38 3.58
CA VAL A 237 18.74 4.07 3.21
C VAL A 237 19.16 3.03 4.26
N ALA A 238 20.40 3.05 4.72
CA ALA A 238 20.85 2.20 5.81
C ALA A 238 20.10 2.46 7.13
N GLY A 239 19.83 3.72 7.47
CA GLY A 239 19.07 4.10 8.66
C GLY A 239 17.59 3.69 8.59
N ALA A 240 16.95 3.89 7.44
CA ALA A 240 15.56 3.49 7.19
C ALA A 240 15.41 1.95 7.19
N LEU A 241 16.37 1.23 6.59
CA LEU A 241 16.41 -0.23 6.63
C LEU A 241 16.68 -0.75 8.04
N ALA A 242 17.58 -0.13 8.82
CA ALA A 242 17.83 -0.51 10.21
C ALA A 242 16.60 -0.28 11.11
N GLY A 243 15.88 0.85 10.92
CA GLY A 243 14.62 1.13 11.60
C GLY A 243 13.51 0.14 11.22
N ALA A 244 13.38 -0.19 9.94
CA ALA A 244 12.44 -1.20 9.45
C ALA A 244 12.79 -2.60 9.98
N PHE A 245 14.08 -2.96 10.05
CA PHE A 245 14.55 -4.24 10.60
C PHE A 245 14.29 -4.33 12.11
N ALA A 246 14.51 -3.25 12.85
CA ALA A 246 14.21 -3.18 14.29
C ALA A 246 12.70 -3.34 14.54
N LEU A 247 11.85 -2.68 13.75
CA LEU A 247 10.39 -2.86 13.82
C LEU A 247 9.95 -4.28 13.42
N LEU A 248 10.62 -4.89 12.43
CA LEU A 248 10.36 -6.27 12.03
C LEU A 248 10.73 -7.26 13.14
N LEU A 249 11.86 -7.06 13.83
CA LEU A 249 12.29 -7.88 14.96
C LEU A 249 11.36 -7.75 16.16
N ILE A 250 10.89 -6.53 16.47
CA ILE A 250 9.90 -6.29 17.53
C ILE A 250 8.57 -6.95 17.19
N ALA A 251 8.08 -6.80 15.95
CA ALA A 251 6.84 -7.45 15.49
C ALA A 251 6.94 -8.98 15.50
N THR A 252 8.10 -9.53 15.12
CA THR A 252 8.35 -10.99 15.14
C THR A 252 8.42 -11.51 16.58
N GLY A 253 9.10 -10.79 17.47
CA GLY A 253 9.15 -11.10 18.91
C GLY A 253 7.77 -11.07 19.57
N ALA A 254 6.98 -10.04 19.28
CA ALA A 254 5.60 -9.90 19.76
C ALA A 254 4.68 -11.02 19.22
N HIS A 255 4.84 -11.40 17.95
CA HIS A 255 4.09 -12.51 17.36
C HIS A 255 4.44 -13.85 18.02
N ILE A 256 5.73 -14.14 18.25
CA ILE A 256 6.17 -15.36 18.93
C ILE A 256 5.62 -15.41 20.36
N ALA A 257 5.67 -14.29 21.09
CA ALA A 257 5.12 -14.19 22.44
C ALA A 257 3.60 -14.42 22.45
N PHE A 258 2.87 -13.84 21.50
CA PHE A 258 1.43 -14.04 21.36
C PHE A 258 1.05 -15.48 21.04
N GLN A 259 1.78 -16.13 20.12
CA GLN A 259 1.57 -17.55 19.77
C GLN A 259 1.85 -18.48 20.97
N ARG A 260 2.89 -18.18 21.75
CA ARG A 260 3.18 -18.92 23.00
C ARG A 260 2.06 -18.75 24.03
N HIS A 261 1.52 -17.54 24.17
CA HIS A 261 0.41 -17.29 25.08
C HIS A 261 -0.89 -18.00 24.65
N GLN A 262 -1.20 -17.98 23.36
CA GLN A 262 -2.33 -18.71 22.76
C GLN A 262 -2.21 -20.22 23.00
N ARG A 263 -1.02 -20.81 22.79
CA ARG A 263 -0.77 -22.23 23.06
C ARG A 263 -0.89 -22.58 24.54
N ALA A 264 -0.36 -21.74 25.44
CA ALA A 264 -0.51 -21.95 26.88
C ALA A 264 -1.99 -21.91 27.33
N ARG A 265 -2.80 -21.01 26.75
CA ARG A 265 -4.25 -20.95 27.00
C ARG A 265 -5.03 -22.13 26.41
N ALA A 266 -4.61 -22.64 25.26
CA ALA A 266 -5.21 -23.83 24.67
C ALA A 266 -4.92 -25.09 25.52
N LEU A 267 -3.69 -25.24 26.00
CA LEU A 267 -3.29 -26.35 26.88
C LEU A 267 -3.97 -26.28 28.26
N ALA A 268 -4.27 -25.08 28.76
CA ALA A 268 -5.00 -24.89 30.03
C ALA A 268 -6.51 -25.14 29.93
N ARG A 269 -7.07 -25.39 28.73
CA ARG A 269 -8.50 -25.62 28.48
C ARG A 269 -8.85 -27.07 28.10
N CYS A 270 -7.88 -27.97 28.10
CA CYS A 270 -8.14 -29.41 28.01
C CYS A 270 -8.05 -30.01 29.42
N PRO A 271 -9.13 -30.64 29.95
CA PRO A 271 -9.02 -31.52 31.11
C PRO A 271 -8.19 -32.77 30.78
#